data_AF-A0A1G6BSL6-F1
#
_entry.id   AF-A0A1G6BSL6-F1
#
_cell.length_a   1.000
_cell.length_b   1.000
_cell.length_c   1.000
_cell.angle_alpha   90.00
_cell.angle_beta   90.00
_cell.angle_gamma   90.00
#
_symmetry.space_group_name_H-M   'P 1'
#
loop_
_entity.id
_entity.type
_entity.pdbx_description
1 polymer ?
#
loop_
_entity_poly.entity_id
_entity_poly.type
_entity_poly.pdbx_seq_one_letter_code
_entity_poly.pdbx_strand_id
1 'polypeptide(L)'
;MKKMFDLMKKRTVSAFTLVEMLIVLLIISFLMLLFVPNLTKQKVAVQDKGNAAVIKVVESQMDLYELGNGKSVTVEELKNAGYITKEQAEAYKEYEQQTNSDSN
;
A
#
# COMPACT_ATOMS: atom_id res chain seq x y z
N MET A 1 -33.71 51.05 -34.48
CA MET A 1 -32.60 50.91 -33.52
C MET A 1 -32.72 49.74 -32.53
N LYS A 2 -33.89 49.10 -32.34
CA LYS A 2 -34.02 47.96 -31.41
C LYS A 2 -33.50 46.60 -31.92
N LYS A 3 -33.34 46.43 -33.24
CA LYS A 3 -32.89 45.15 -33.84
C LYS A 3 -31.41 44.82 -33.60
N MET A 4 -30.55 45.80 -33.27
CA MET A 4 -29.13 45.54 -33.02
C MET A 4 -28.85 44.96 -31.62
N PHE A 5 -29.77 45.15 -30.66
CA PHE A 5 -29.61 44.63 -29.29
C PHE A 5 -29.98 43.15 -29.17
N ASP A 6 -30.88 42.65 -30.02
CA ASP A 6 -31.30 41.23 -30.03
C ASP A 6 -30.21 40.28 -30.55
N LEU A 7 -29.23 40.79 -31.29
CA LEU A 7 -28.10 39.99 -31.80
C LEU A 7 -27.03 39.69 -30.74
N MET A 8 -27.01 40.44 -29.63
CA MET A 8 -26.09 40.19 -28.51
C MET A 8 -26.63 39.17 -27.49
N LYS A 9 -27.94 38.88 -27.50
CA LYS A 9 -28.61 38.01 -26.51
C LYS A 9 -28.42 36.50 -26.78
N LYS A 10 -27.78 36.12 -27.90
CA LYS A 10 -27.54 34.74 -28.34
C LYS A 10 -26.08 34.27 -28.21
N ARG A 11 -25.31 34.80 -27.25
CA ARG A 11 -24.01 34.18 -26.91
C ARG A 11 -24.21 33.12 -25.84
N THR A 12 -24.55 31.91 -26.28
CA THR A 12 -24.37 30.71 -25.46
C THR A 12 -22.86 30.44 -25.39
N VAL A 13 -22.24 30.72 -24.26
CA VAL A 13 -20.86 30.31 -24.02
C VAL A 13 -20.84 28.78 -23.91
N SER A 14 -20.02 28.12 -24.72
CA SER A 14 -19.90 26.67 -24.69
C SER A 14 -19.37 26.22 -23.32
N ALA A 15 -20.10 25.35 -22.62
CA ALA A 15 -19.73 24.74 -21.33
C ALA A 15 -18.58 23.71 -21.46
N PHE A 16 -17.57 24.05 -22.26
CA PHE A 16 -16.38 23.24 -22.49
C PHE A 16 -15.20 24.19 -22.70
N THR A 17 -15.06 25.15 -21.77
CA THR A 17 -13.96 26.10 -21.79
C THR A 17 -12.75 25.51 -21.06
N LEU A 18 -11.56 26.04 -21.35
CA LEU A 18 -10.35 25.71 -20.57
C LEU A 18 -10.52 26.03 -19.09
N VAL A 19 -11.26 27.09 -18.75
CA VAL A 19 -11.54 27.50 -17.36
C VAL A 19 -12.30 26.40 -16.62
N GLU A 20 -13.24 25.74 -17.29
CA GLU A 20 -14.01 24.63 -16.71
C GLU A 20 -13.10 23.43 -16.42
N MET A 21 -12.20 23.09 -17.34
CA MET A 21 -11.20 22.04 -17.12
C MET A 21 -10.24 22.37 -15.96
N LEU A 22 -9.87 23.65 -15.78
CA LEU A 22 -9.04 24.07 -14.65
C LEU A 22 -9.75 23.89 -13.30
N ILE A 23 -11.04 24.24 -13.23
CA ILE A 23 -11.85 24.05 -12.02
C ILE A 23 -12.02 22.55 -11.73
N VAL A 24 -12.22 21.72 -12.76
CA VAL A 24 -12.32 20.26 -12.61
C VAL A 24 -11.01 19.67 -12.05
N LEU A 25 -9.86 20.04 -12.61
CA LEU A 25 -8.56 19.57 -12.12
C LEU A 25 -8.29 20.02 -10.68
N LEU A 26 -8.72 21.24 -10.32
CA LEU A 26 -8.64 21.74 -8.95
C LEU A 26 -9.47 20.88 -7.98
N ILE A 27 -10.71 20.56 -8.33
CA ILE A 27 -11.58 19.71 -7.50
C ILE A 27 -11.00 18.29 -7.37
N ILE A 28 -10.56 17.69 -8.48
CA ILE A 28 -9.95 16.34 -8.46
C ILE A 28 -8.69 16.32 -7.59
N SER A 29 -7.87 17.38 -7.60
CA SER A 29 -6.69 17.50 -6.73
C SER A 29 -7.07 17.42 -5.25
N PHE A 30 -8.10 18.14 -4.80
CA PHE A 30 -8.57 18.05 -3.41
C PHE A 30 -9.14 16.69 -3.06
N LEU A 31 -9.89 16.06 -3.97
CA LEU A 31 -10.38 14.69 -3.77
C LEU A 31 -9.20 13.72 -3.63
N MET A 32 -8.21 13.76 -4.53
CA MET A 32 -7.00 12.94 -4.47
C MET A 32 -6.27 13.09 -3.12
N LEU A 33 -6.14 14.31 -2.60
CA LEU A 33 -5.52 14.55 -1.29
C LEU A 33 -6.25 13.87 -0.13
N LEU A 34 -7.57 13.65 -0.21
CA LEU A 34 -8.33 12.91 0.80
C LEU A 34 -8.27 11.39 0.59
N PHE A 35 -8.26 10.93 -0.67
CA PHE A 35 -8.24 9.50 -1.00
C PHE A 35 -6.85 8.86 -0.87
N VAL A 36 -5.78 9.53 -1.33
CA VAL A 36 -4.40 9.03 -1.27
C VAL A 36 -3.96 8.61 0.15
N PRO A 37 -4.11 9.44 1.21
CA PRO A 37 -3.70 9.03 2.55
C PRO A 37 -4.52 7.84 3.08
N ASN A 38 -5.78 7.72 2.67
CA ASN A 38 -6.62 6.59 3.07
C ASN A 38 -6.21 5.28 2.35
N LEU A 39 -5.83 5.36 1.08
CA LEU A 39 -5.33 4.22 0.29
C LEU A 39 -3.94 3.75 0.76
N THR A 40 -3.02 4.69 1.04
CA THR A 40 -1.67 4.37 1.52
C THR A 40 -1.72 3.61 2.85
N LYS A 41 -2.61 3.99 3.78
CA LYS A 41 -2.78 3.28 5.06
C LYS A 41 -3.30 1.85 4.91
N GLN A 42 -4.21 1.61 3.96
CA GLN A 42 -4.74 0.26 3.71
C GLN A 42 -3.67 -0.65 3.08
N LYS A 43 -2.85 -0.13 2.17
CA LYS A 43 -1.72 -0.89 1.59
C LYS A 43 -0.74 -1.33 2.67
N VAL A 44 -0.39 -0.44 3.59
CA VAL A 44 0.49 -0.75 4.74
C VAL A 44 -0.16 -1.81 5.63
N ALA A 45 -1.42 -1.64 6.04
CA ALA A 45 -2.09 -2.61 6.90
C ALA A 45 -2.25 -4.01 6.28
N VAL A 46 -2.43 -4.10 4.96
CA VAL A 46 -2.48 -5.39 4.23
C VAL A 46 -1.08 -6.02 4.16
N GLN A 47 -0.05 -5.22 3.90
CA GLN A 47 1.33 -5.68 3.88
C GLN A 47 1.76 -6.19 5.26
N ASP A 48 1.46 -5.45 6.32
CA ASP A 48 1.81 -5.81 7.70
C ASP A 48 1.11 -7.11 8.14
N LYS A 49 -0.19 -7.26 7.83
CA LYS A 49 -0.92 -8.51 8.13
C LYS A 49 -0.41 -9.69 7.31
N GLY A 50 -0.02 -9.47 6.06
CA GLY A 50 0.61 -10.49 5.22
C GLY A 50 1.95 -10.96 5.79
N ASN A 51 2.79 -10.02 6.21
CA ASN A 51 4.08 -10.31 6.82
C ASN A 51 3.93 -11.06 8.15
N ALA A 52 2.98 -10.65 9.01
CA ALA A 52 2.69 -11.34 10.26
C ALA A 52 2.28 -12.81 10.07
N ALA A 53 1.51 -13.11 9.02
CA ALA A 53 1.15 -14.49 8.69
C ALA A 53 2.36 -15.31 8.23
N VAL A 54 3.26 -14.71 7.44
CA VAL A 54 4.51 -15.35 7.00
C VAL A 54 5.43 -15.64 8.18
N ILE A 55 5.62 -14.67 9.09
CA ILE A 55 6.42 -14.83 10.31
C ILE A 55 5.90 -16.01 11.13
N LYS A 56 4.59 -16.06 11.37
CA LYS A 56 3.96 -17.15 12.12
C LYS A 56 4.16 -18.54 11.48
N VAL A 57 4.18 -18.61 10.16
CA VAL A 57 4.48 -19.87 9.46
C VAL A 57 5.93 -20.29 9.71
N VAL A 58 6.87 -19.36 9.63
CA VAL A 58 8.29 -19.64 9.90
C VAL A 58 8.49 -20.09 11.36
N GLU A 59 7.93 -19.38 12.33
CA GLU A 59 7.95 -19.76 13.75
C GLU A 59 7.36 -21.16 13.95
N SER A 60 6.20 -21.45 13.34
CA SER A 60 5.60 -22.77 13.43
C SER A 60 6.50 -23.87 12.84
N GLN A 61 7.26 -23.59 11.78
CA GLN A 61 8.23 -24.56 11.24
C GLN A 61 9.43 -24.74 12.17
N MET A 62 9.87 -23.68 12.86
CA MET A 62 10.92 -23.77 13.88
C MET A 62 10.46 -24.65 15.04
N ASP A 63 9.24 -24.40 15.56
CA ASP A 63 8.65 -25.18 16.66
C ASP A 63 8.49 -26.65 16.29
N LEU A 64 8.00 -26.94 15.09
CA LEU A 64 7.85 -28.32 14.60
C LEU A 64 9.20 -29.03 14.46
N TYR A 65 10.22 -28.31 13.98
CA TYR A 65 11.56 -28.85 13.86
C TYR A 65 12.19 -29.10 15.24
N GLU A 66 12.01 -28.18 16.18
CA GLU A 66 12.49 -28.33 17.56
C GLU A 66 11.81 -29.51 18.27
N LEU A 67 10.49 -29.66 18.09
CA LEU A 67 9.74 -30.79 18.63
C LEU A 67 10.21 -32.15 18.07
N GLY A 68 10.54 -32.20 16.78
CA GLY A 68 10.97 -33.44 16.11
C GLY A 68 12.43 -33.80 16.36
N ASN A 69 13.32 -32.80 16.47
CA ASN A 69 14.78 -32.99 16.48
C ASN A 69 15.45 -32.60 17.80
N GLY A 70 14.71 -32.01 18.75
CA GLY A 70 15.22 -31.58 20.07
C GLY A 70 16.25 -30.46 20.00
N LYS A 71 16.31 -29.73 18.89
CA LYS A 71 17.25 -28.63 18.65
C LYS A 71 16.52 -27.45 18.04
N SER A 72 16.68 -26.27 18.62
CA SER A 72 16.27 -25.02 17.97
C SER A 72 17.04 -24.85 16.67
N VAL A 73 16.36 -24.32 15.66
CA VAL A 73 16.84 -24.19 14.30
C VAL A 73 16.84 -22.72 13.91
N THR A 74 17.83 -22.30 13.14
CA THR A 74 17.87 -20.96 12.56
C THR A 74 17.04 -20.88 11.29
N VAL A 75 16.59 -19.67 10.93
CA VAL A 75 15.86 -19.42 9.68
C VAL A 75 16.68 -19.86 8.46
N GLU A 76 18.01 -19.70 8.50
CA GLU A 76 18.92 -20.15 7.43
C GLU A 76 18.94 -21.67 7.29
N GLU A 77 18.92 -22.41 8.40
CA GLU A 77 18.86 -23.87 8.40
C GLU A 77 17.50 -24.37 7.89
N LEU A 78 16.39 -23.73 8.27
CA LEU A 78 15.06 -24.04 7.73
C LEU A 78 14.97 -23.81 6.22
N LYS A 79 15.58 -22.73 5.73
CA LYS A 79 15.66 -22.42 4.31
C LYS A 79 16.49 -23.46 3.55
N ASN A 80 17.66 -23.82 4.10
CA ASN A 80 18.55 -24.80 3.49
C ASN A 80 17.96 -26.22 3.51
N ALA A 81 17.16 -26.55 4.53
CA ALA A 81 16.43 -27.81 4.62
C ALA A 81 15.11 -27.80 3.83
N GLY A 82 14.73 -26.68 3.21
CA GLY A 82 13.56 -26.58 2.32
C GLY A 82 12.21 -26.47 3.03
N TYR A 83 12.18 -26.19 4.34
CA TYR A 83 10.94 -25.99 5.10
C TYR A 83 10.26 -24.65 4.82
N ILE A 84 11.03 -23.65 4.37
CA ILE A 84 10.56 -22.30 4.06
C ILE A 84 11.17 -21.79 2.75
N THR A 85 10.47 -20.88 2.06
CA THR A 85 10.98 -20.25 0.83
C THR A 85 11.95 -19.11 1.12
N LYS A 86 12.65 -18.63 0.08
CA LYS A 86 13.55 -17.48 0.19
C LYS A 86 12.81 -16.22 0.64
N GLU A 87 11.63 -16.00 0.07
CA GLU A 87 10.77 -14.86 0.37
C GLU A 87 10.31 -14.89 1.84
N GLN A 88 10.02 -16.07 2.38
CA GLN A 88 9.65 -16.24 3.80
C GLN A 88 10.84 -15.98 4.74
N ALA A 89 12.04 -16.42 4.35
CA ALA A 89 13.26 -16.16 5.12
C ALA A 89 13.64 -14.67 5.10
N GLU A 90 13.47 -13.98 3.96
CA GLU A 90 13.72 -12.55 3.83
C GLU A 90 12.73 -11.72 4.66
N ALA A 91 11.42 -12.02 4.57
CA ALA A 91 10.39 -11.35 5.36
C ALA A 91 10.64 -11.48 6.88
N TYR A 92 11.11 -12.64 7.34
CA TYR A 92 11.44 -12.85 8.75
C TYR A 92 12.68 -12.04 9.19
N LYS A 93 13.72 -11.94 8.34
CA LYS A 93 14.88 -11.10 8.63
C LYS A 93 14.55 -9.62 8.72
N GLU A 94 13.67 -9.14 7.85
CA GLU A 94 13.18 -7.75 7.89
C GLU A 94 12.45 -7.47 9.21
N TYR A 95 11.65 -8.43 9.69
CA TYR A 95 11.00 -8.36 11.01
C TYR A 95 11.99 -8.30 12.18
N GLU A 96 13.03 -9.14 12.18
CA GLU A 96 14.09 -9.09 13.20
C GLU A 96 14.82 -7.74 13.20
N GLN A 97 15.06 -7.14 12.03
CA GLN A 97 15.73 -5.84 11.91
C GLN A 97 14.86 -4.66 12.37
N GLN A 98 13.55 -4.71 12.11
CA GLN A 98 12.60 -3.71 12.62
C GLN A 98 12.49 -3.77 14.15
N THR A 99 12.37 -4.98 14.72
CA THR A 99 12.26 -5.18 16.17
C THR A 99 13.48 -4.65 16.94
N ASN A 100 14.67 -4.81 16.36
CA ASN A 100 15.92 -4.33 16.94
C ASN A 100 16.10 -2.79 16.82
N SER A 101 15.44 -2.14 15.85
CA SER A 101 15.53 -0.69 15.65
C SER A 101 14.56 0.09 16.56
N ASP A 102 13.44 -0.51 16.94
CA ASP A 102 12.47 0.08 17.88
C ASP A 102 12.88 -0.08 19.36
N SER A 103 13.94 -0.86 19.63
CA SER A 103 14.44 -1.17 20.98
C SER A 103 15.61 -0.27 21.44
N ASN A 104 15.96 0.77 20.69
CA ASN A 104 17.10 1.67 20.98
C ASN A 104 16.70 3.14 21.01
#